data_AF-A0A060BUH5-F1
#
_entry.id   AF-A0A060BUH5-F1
#
_cell.length_a   1.000
_cell.length_b   1.000
_cell.length_c   1.000
_cell.angle_alpha   90.00
_cell.angle_beta   90.00
_cell.angle_gamma   90.00
#
_symmetry.space_group_name_H-M   'P 1'
#
loop_
_entity.id
_entity.type
_entity.pdbx_description
1 polymer ?
#
loop_
_entity_poly.entity_id
_entity_poly.type
_entity_poly.pdbx_seq_one_letter_code
_entity_poly.pdbx_strand_id
1 'polypeptide(L)' 'EHLSYLHQAIEEGSNCFGYHTWTFIDCWSWLNGYRNRYGFYRVDLEDDYKRSVKKSGLWYKKLSEHNGYEE' A
#
# COMPACT_ATOMS: atom_id res chain seq x y z
N GLU A 1 -2.52 -6.01 -10.26
CA GLU A 1 -2.26 -5.25 -11.50
C GLU A 1 -0.91 -4.52 -11.48
N HIS A 2 -0.76 -3.38 -10.79
CA HIS A 2 0.52 -2.63 -10.80
C HIS A 2 1.75 -3.48 -10.44
N LEU A 3 1.64 -4.31 -9.40
CA LEU A 3 2.71 -5.22 -8.98
C LEU A 3 2.94 -6.36 -9.99
N SER A 4 1.93 -6.77 -10.76
CA SER A 4 2.08 -7.78 -11.81
C SER A 4 2.89 -7.22 -12.98
N TYR A 5 2.58 -6.00 -13.41
CA TYR A 5 3.35 -5.31 -14.44
C TYR A 5 4.76 -4.94 -13.98
N LEU A 6 4.93 -4.57 -12.71
CA LEU A 6 6.25 -4.36 -12.13
C LEU A 6 7.09 -5.65 -12.18
N HIS A 7 6.50 -6.78 -11.79
CA HIS A 7 7.17 -8.07 -11.85
C HIS A 7 7.59 -8.42 -13.28
N GLN A 8 6.67 -8.30 -14.24
CA GLN A 8 6.97 -8.50 -15.66
C GLN A 8 8.11 -7.60 -16.14
N ALA A 9 8.09 -6.31 -15.80
CA ALA A 9 9.14 -5.38 -16.22
C ALA A 9 10.52 -5.76 -15.63
N ILE A 10 10.56 -6.27 -14.40
CA ILE A 10 11.79 -6.79 -13.79
C ILE A 10 12.28 -8.04 -14.52
N GLU A 11 11.39 -8.98 -14.86
CA GLU A 11 11.73 -10.17 -15.66
C GLU A 11 12.25 -9.81 -17.06
N GLU A 12 11.73 -8.74 -17.66
CA GLU A 12 12.18 -8.20 -18.95
C GLU A 12 13.49 -7.38 -18.86
N GLY A 13 14.12 -7.30 -17.69
CA GLY A 13 15.43 -6.69 -17.48
C GLY A 13 15.42 -5.21 -17.06
N SER A 14 14.27 -4.68 -16.64
CA SER A 14 14.20 -3.32 -16.08
C SER A 14 14.96 -3.24 -14.75
N ASN A 15 15.67 -2.13 -14.54
CA ASN A 15 16.48 -1.89 -13.35
C ASN A 15 15.66 -1.43 -12.13
N CYS A 16 14.66 -2.23 -11.73
CA CYS A 16 13.77 -1.96 -10.61
C CYS A 16 14.05 -2.90 -9.44
N PHE A 17 14.40 -2.33 -8.28
CA PHE A 17 14.86 -3.10 -7.12
C PHE A 17 13.89 -3.12 -5.95
N GLY A 18 12.74 -2.45 -6.07
CA GLY A 18 11.78 -2.37 -4.99
C GLY A 18 10.58 -1.50 -5.35
N TYR A 19 9.58 -1.55 -4.48
CA TYR A 19 8.32 -0.85 -4.64
C TYR A 19 7.87 -0.30 -3.30
N HIS A 20 7.54 1.00 -3.26
CA HIS A 20 7.02 1.66 -2.08
C HIS A 20 5.58 2.08 -2.34
N THR A 21 4.65 1.52 -1.57
CA THR A 21 3.23 1.87 -1.69
C THR A 21 2.95 3.23 -1.06
N TRP A 22 2.25 4.09 -1.79
CA TRP A 22 1.61 5.28 -1.23
C TRP A 22 0.24 4.88 -0.66
N THR A 23 0.02 4.82 0.65
CA THR A 23 0.92 5.13 1.79
C THR A 23 0.87 4.04 2.87
N PHE A 24 1.71 4.16 3.88
CA PHE A 24 1.55 3.38 5.11
C PHE A 24 0.21 3.67 5.81
N ILE A 25 -0.16 4.94 5.97
CA ILE A 25 -1.31 5.37 6.77
C ILE A 25 -2.10 6.46 6.06
N ASP A 26 -3.42 6.50 6.29
CA ASP A 26 -4.26 7.57 5.79
C ASP A 26 -3.73 8.93 6.24
N CYS A 27 -3.49 9.79 5.25
CA CYS A 27 -2.82 11.07 5.43
C CYS A 27 -3.63 12.20 4.81
N TRP A 28 -3.23 13.42 5.14
CA TRP A 28 -3.73 14.61 4.45
C TRP A 28 -3.22 14.60 3.00
N SER A 29 -4.13 14.82 2.06
CA SER A 29 -3.82 14.90 0.63
C SER A 29 -4.04 16.32 0.12
N TRP A 30 -3.15 16.77 -0.77
CA TRP A 30 -3.03 18.18 -1.19
C TRP A 30 -4.36 18.89 -1.49
N LEU A 31 -5.19 18.29 -2.35
CA LEU A 31 -6.44 18.91 -2.81
C LEU A 31 -7.69 18.33 -2.14
N ASN A 32 -7.57 17.19 -1.44
CA ASN A 32 -8.72 16.48 -0.88
C ASN A 32 -8.71 16.43 0.64
N GLY A 33 -7.69 17.00 1.29
CA GLY A 33 -7.47 16.87 2.73
C GLY A 33 -7.55 15.41 3.17
N TYR A 34 -8.36 15.16 4.19
CA TYR A 34 -8.68 13.82 4.67
C TYR A 34 -9.99 13.27 4.06
N ARG A 35 -10.34 13.56 2.82
CA ARG A 35 -11.47 12.86 2.16
C ARG A 35 -11.03 11.53 1.55
N ASN A 36 -9.87 11.52 0.92
CA ASN A 36 -9.31 10.31 0.33
C ASN A 36 -8.47 9.53 1.36
N ARG A 37 -8.47 8.19 1.21
CA ARG A 37 -7.94 7.24 2.19
C ARG A 37 -7.03 6.22 1.50
N TYR A 38 -5.76 6.58 1.32
CA TYR A 38 -4.78 5.81 0.56
C TYR A 38 -4.04 4.74 1.36
N GLY A 39 -3.96 4.89 2.69
CA GLY A 39 -3.01 4.12 3.48
C GLY A 39 -3.45 2.69 3.75
N PHE A 40 -2.50 1.84 4.13
CA PHE A 40 -2.80 0.52 4.71
C PHE A 40 -3.47 0.60 6.08
N TYR A 41 -3.20 1.67 6.83
CA TYR A 41 -3.84 1.95 8.11
C TYR A 41 -4.84 3.09 7.96
N ARG A 42 -6.05 2.88 8.49
CA ARG A 42 -7.03 3.95 8.70
C ARG A 42 -6.69 4.71 9.97
N VAL A 43 -6.77 6.04 9.90
CA VAL A 43 -6.78 6.94 11.06
C VAL A 43 -8.20 7.44 11.24
N ASP A 44 -8.73 7.26 12.43
CA ASP A 44 -9.99 7.87 12.84
C ASP A 44 -9.73 9.24 13.45
N LEU A 45 -10.14 10.31 12.76
CA LEU A 45 -9.88 11.68 13.21
C LEU A 45 -10.81 12.13 14.34
N GLU A 46 -11.90 11.40 14.57
CA GLU A 46 -12.92 11.72 15.57
C GLU A 46 -12.75 10.89 16.84
N ASP A 47 -12.15 9.70 16.73
CA ASP A 47 -11.82 8.78 17.84
C ASP A 47 -10.32 8.84 18.19
N ASP A 48 -9.84 9.99 18.69
CA ASP A 48 -8.46 10.20 19.19
C ASP A 48 -7.35 9.64 18.29
N TYR A 49 -7.46 9.85 16.97
CA TYR A 49 -6.49 9.38 15.98
C TYR A 49 -6.26 7.86 15.99
N LYS A 50 -7.24 7.08 16.47
CA LYS A 50 -7.15 5.63 16.56
C LYS A 50 -6.83 5.01 15.20
N ARG A 51 -5.95 4.02 15.22
CA ARG A 51 -5.41 3.38 14.02
C ARG A 51 -5.98 1.97 13.89
N SER A 52 -6.46 1.63 12.70
CA SER A 52 -6.91 0.29 12.38
C SER A 52 -6.33 -0.18 11.05
N VAL A 53 -5.89 -1.44 11.00
CA VAL A 53 -5.35 -2.02 9.77
C VAL A 53 -6.47 -2.30 8.78
N LYS A 54 -6.28 -1.93 7.51
CA LYS A 54 -7.21 -2.26 6.41
C LYS A 54 -6.89 -3.64 5.85
N LYS A 55 -7.85 -4.22 5.12
CA LYS A 55 -7.66 -5.48 4.38
C LYS A 55 -6.44 -5.42 3.45
N SER A 56 -6.22 -4.29 2.79
CA SER A 56 -5.05 -4.06 1.93
C SER A 56 -3.73 -4.17 2.69
N GLY A 57 -3.67 -3.71 3.95
CA GLY A 57 -2.47 -3.83 4.79
C GLY A 57 -2.16 -5.28 5.17
N LEU A 58 -3.17 -6.07 5.51
CA LEU A 58 -3.01 -7.50 5.79
C LEU A 58 -2.60 -8.28 4.54
N TRP A 59 -3.19 -7.95 3.39
CA TRP A 59 -2.82 -8.54 2.11
C TRP A 59 -1.38 -8.19 1.72
N TYR A 60 -0.99 -6.92 1.85
CA TYR A 60 0.36 -6.46 1.51
C TYR A 60 1.43 -7.04 2.43
N LYS A 61 1.09 -7.26 3.71
CA LYS A 61 1.95 -8.00 4.64
C LYS A 61 2.26 -9.40 4.10
N LYS A 62 1.22 -10.18 3.77
CA LYS A 62 1.39 -11.53 3.21
C LYS A 62 2.21 -11.51 1.92
N LEU A 63 1.90 -10.59 1.00
CA LEU A 63 2.64 -10.42 -0.25
C LEU A 63 4.14 -10.20 0.01
N SER A 64 4.47 -9.31 0.96
CA SER A 64 5.85 -9.00 1.33
C SER A 64 6.55 -10.17 2.01
N GLU A 65 5.85 -10.93 2.87
CA GLU A 65 6.40 -12.10 3.55
C GLU A 65 6.72 -13.24 2.57
N HIS A 66 5.94 -13.38 1.49
CA HIS A 66 6.15 -14.40 0.46
C HIS A 66 7.01 -13.92 -0.71
N ASN A 67 7.40 -12.63 -0.75
CA ASN A 67 8.08 -12.01 -1.89
C ASN A 67 7.34 -12.24 -3.23
N GLY A 68 6.01 -12.25 -3.21
CA GLY A 68 5.21 -12.63 -4.37
C GLY A 68 3.74 -12.90 -4.03
N TYR A 69 2.94 -13.20 -5.06
CA TYR A 69 1.54 -13.61 -4.90
C TYR A 69 1.46 -15.03 -4.32
N GLU A 70 0.49 -15.29 -3.44
CA GLU A 70 0.13 -16.66 -3.05
C GLU A 70 -0.50 -17.34 -4.30
N GLU A 71 -0.06 -18.56 -4.66
CA GLU A 71 -0.64 -19.38 -5.75
C GLU A 71 -2.11 -19.76 -5.49
#